data_AF-A0A9E6JZ71-F1
#
_entry.id   AF-A0A9E6JZ71-F1
#
_cell.length_a   1.000
_cell.length_b   1.000
_cell.length_c   1.000
_cell.angle_alpha   90.00
_cell.angle_beta   90.00
_cell.angle_gamma   90.00
#
_symmetry.space_group_name_H-M   'P 1'
#
loop_
_entity.id
_entity.type
_entity.pdbx_description
1 polymer ?
#
loop_
_entity_poly.entity_id
_entity_poly.type
_entity_poly.pdbx_seq_one_letter_code
_entity_poly.pdbx_strand_id
1 'polypeptide(L)' 'MNNGYKQFRDPNTGEWVYTHRRVMEKKFGGDIFPCYEVHHKNHDKCDNRPENLVVMNKQEHQELHSIERNNRRYNRRERY' A
#
# COMPACT_ATOMS: atom_id res chain seq x y z
N MET A 1 -15.92 6.54 -6.72
CA MET A 1 -15.21 5.25 -6.74
C MET A 1 -14.17 5.28 -5.62
N ASN A 2 -14.45 4.63 -4.49
CA ASN A 2 -13.49 4.57 -3.37
C ASN A 2 -12.69 3.28 -3.53
N ASN A 3 -11.39 3.35 -3.79
CA ASN A 3 -10.50 2.19 -3.96
C ASN A 3 -10.31 1.34 -2.67
N GLY A 4 -11.14 1.54 -1.64
CA GLY A 4 -11.08 0.89 -0.33
C GLY A 4 -10.04 1.47 0.63
N TYR A 5 -9.29 2.50 0.22
CA TYR A 5 -8.27 3.14 1.05
C TYR A 5 -8.87 4.23 1.94
N LYS A 6 -8.50 4.24 3.22
CA LYS A 6 -8.85 5.32 4.15
C LYS A 6 -8.08 6.59 3.82
N GLN A 7 -8.79 7.70 3.73
CA GLN A 7 -8.24 9.05 3.56
C GLN A 7 -8.66 9.93 4.74
N PHE A 8 -7.86 10.94 5.03
CA PHE A 8 -8.21 12.01 5.97
C PHE A 8 -7.86 13.35 5.34
N ARG A 9 -8.55 14.41 5.77
CA ARG A 9 -8.21 15.77 5.36
C ARG A 9 -7.12 16.29 6.28
N ASP A 10 -5.96 16.63 5.71
CA ASP A 10 -4.87 17.24 6.47
C ASP A 10 -5.31 18.64 6.95
N PRO A 11 -5.31 18.93 8.26
CA PRO A 11 -5.71 20.23 8.77
C PRO A 11 -4.73 21.35 8.40
N ASN A 12 -3.47 21.05 8.10
CA ASN A 12 -2.45 22.05 7.79
C ASN A 12 -2.51 22.48 6.34
N THR A 13 -2.69 21.54 5.40
CA THR A 13 -2.71 21.83 3.96
C THR A 13 -4.14 21.91 3.40
N GLY A 14 -5.12 21.33 4.11
CA GLY A 14 -6.50 21.20 3.64
C GLY A 14 -6.72 20.09 2.61
N GLU A 15 -5.66 19.36 2.23
CA GLU A 15 -5.67 18.33 1.19
C GLU A 15 -6.13 16.97 1.72
N TRP A 16 -6.69 16.14 0.82
CA TRP A 16 -7.02 14.75 1.14
C TRP A 16 -5.80 13.86 0.98
N VAL A 17 -5.39 13.23 2.08
CA VAL A 17 -4.19 12.40 2.15
C VAL A 17 -4.56 10.96 2.47
N TYR A 18 -3.89 10.01 1.83
CA TYR A 18 -4.03 8.59 2.15
C TYR A 18 -3.42 8.25 3.51
N THR A 19 -4.20 7.58 4.36
CA THR A 19 -3.81 7.27 5.74
C THR A 19 -2.53 6.44 5.81
N HIS A 20 -2.44 5.37 5.01
CA HIS A 20 -1.25 4.50 4.97
C HIS A 20 0.03 5.26 4.58
N ARG A 21 -0.08 6.24 3.67
CA ARG A 21 1.07 7.05 3.25
C ARG A 21 1.54 7.93 4.40
N ARG A 22 0.62 8.63 5.05
CA ARG A 22 0.96 9.48 6.19
C ARG A 22 1.55 8.70 7.37
N VAL A 23 1.08 7.48 7.62
CA VAL A 23 1.66 6.61 8.67
C VAL A 23 3.14 6.35 8.39
N MET A 24 3.49 6.04 7.15
CA MET A 24 4.87 5.75 6.79
C MET A 24 5.74 7.01 6.71
N GLU A 25 5.20 8.15 6.23
CA GLU A 25 5.89 9.45 6.30
C GLU A 25 6.27 9.81 7.74
N LYS A 26 5.32 9.67 8.68
CA LYS A 26 5.58 9.88 10.12
C LYS A 26 6.60 8.91 10.69
N LYS A 27 6.58 7.64 10.27
CA LYS A 27 7.52 6.61 10.73
C LYS A 27 8.96 6.91 10.29
N PHE A 28 9.14 7.42 9.07
CA PHE A 28 10.46 7.78 8.54
C PHE A 28 10.92 9.19 8.92
N GLY A 29 10.02 10.01 9.46
CA GLY A 29 10.33 11.41 9.80
C GLY A 29 10.45 12.32 8.59
N GLY A 30 9.83 11.98 7.46
CA GLY A 30 9.94 12.74 6.22
C GLY A 30 9.03 12.22 5.10
N ASP A 31 9.05 12.94 3.98
CA ASP A 31 8.20 12.63 2.83
C ASP A 31 8.67 11.35 2.12
N ILE A 32 7.69 10.55 1.69
CA ILE A 32 7.96 9.43 0.79
C ILE A 32 8.12 10.01 -0.61
N PHE A 33 9.23 9.71 -1.28
CA PHE A 33 9.44 10.21 -2.63
C PHE A 33 8.38 9.70 -3.62
N PRO A 34 8.05 10.46 -4.68
CA PRO A 34 7.02 10.08 -5.65
C PRO A 34 7.27 8.74 -6.38
N CYS A 35 8.52 8.29 -6.45
CA CYS A 35 8.90 7.01 -7.05
C CYS A 35 8.65 5.79 -6.14
N TYR A 36 8.22 6.00 -4.89
CA TYR A 36 7.91 4.95 -3.93
C TYR A 36 6.41 4.87 -3.64
N GLU A 37 5.95 3.62 -3.47
CA GLU A 37 4.59 3.28 -3.12
C GLU A 37 4.56 2.53 -1.78
N VAL A 38 3.43 2.66 -1.07
CA VAL A 38 3.19 1.99 0.21
C VAL A 38 2.26 0.81 -0.04
N HIS A 39 2.73 -0.39 0.28
CA HIS A 39 2.02 -1.64 0.08
C HIS A 39 1.58 -2.25 1.41
N HIS A 40 0.38 -2.82 1.44
CA HIS A 40 -0.18 -3.55 2.59
C HIS A 40 0.17 -5.03 2.48
N LYS A 41 1.02 -5.54 3.37
CA LYS A 41 1.51 -6.94 3.33
C LYS A 41 0.39 -7.97 3.43
N ASN A 42 -0.65 -7.69 4.22
CA ASN A 42 -1.82 -8.57 4.38
C ASN A 42 -2.95 -8.32 3.36
N HIS A 43 -2.76 -7.38 2.42
CA HIS A 43 -3.76 -6.91 1.46
C HIS A 43 -5.02 -6.26 2.05
N ASP A 44 -5.08 -6.07 3.37
CA ASP A 44 -6.15 -5.32 4.03
C ASP A 44 -5.85 -3.83 4.01
N LYS A 45 -6.57 -3.10 3.14
CA LYS A 45 -6.45 -1.65 2.95
C LYS A 45 -6.87 -0.83 4.18
N CYS A 46 -7.58 -1.44 5.13
CA CYS A 46 -8.00 -0.83 6.38
C CYS A 46 -6.96 -0.96 7.50
N ASP A 47 -6.03 -1.93 7.40
CA ASP A 47 -4.96 -2.15 8.37
C ASP A 47 -3.75 -1.26 8.07
N ASN A 48 -3.78 -0.06 8.64
CA ASN A 48 -2.76 0.97 8.45
C ASN A 48 -1.67 0.91 9.53
N ARG A 49 -1.49 -0.20 10.24
CA ARG A 49 -0.40 -0.34 11.22
C ARG A 49 0.95 -0.33 10.49
N PRO A 50 1.97 0.42 10.98
CA PRO A 50 3.25 0.52 10.28
C PRO A 50 4.04 -0.80 10.16
N GLU A 51 3.66 -1.86 10.88
CA GLU A 51 4.19 -3.22 10.74
C GLU A 51 3.61 -3.96 9.53
N ASN A 52 2.38 -3.64 9.14
CA ASN A 52 1.67 -4.19 7.99
C ASN A 52 1.97 -3.42 6.69
N LEU A 53 2.62 -2.26 6.79
CA LEU A 53 2.99 -1.43 5.65
C LEU A 53 4.46 -1.63 5.26
N VAL A 54 4.72 -1.56 3.97
CA VAL A 54 6.08 -1.56 3.42
C VAL A 54 6.17 -0.50 2.32
N VAL A 55 7.24 0.27 2.33
CA VAL A 55 7.55 1.22 1.24
C VAL A 55 8.50 0.52 0.28
N MET A 56 8.13 0.53 -1.00
CA MET A 56 8.89 -0.12 -2.07
C MET A 56 8.84 0.76 -3.30
N ASN A 57 9.80 0.59 -4.20
CA ASN A 57 9.78 1.36 -5.43
C ASN A 57 8.61 0.88 -6.33
N LYS A 58 8.21 1.74 -7.26
CA LYS A 58 7.05 1.45 -8.12
C LYS A 58 7.21 0.19 -8.97
N GLN A 59 8.43 -0.13 -9.41
CA GLN A 59 8.73 -1.31 -10.21
C GLN A 59 8.58 -2.60 -9.39
N GLU A 60 9.15 -2.63 -8.19
CA GLU A 60 9.02 -3.72 -7.23
C GLU A 60 7.55 -3.97 -6.89
N HIS A 61 6.78 -2.91 -6.67
CA HIS A 61 5.36 -3.04 -6.38
C HIS A 61 4.59 -3.69 -7.54
N GLN A 62 4.86 -3.27 -8.78
CA GLN A 62 4.24 -3.87 -9.96
C GLN A 62 4.63 -5.33 -10.16
N GLU A 63 5.91 -5.66 -9.94
CA GLU A 63 6.42 -7.02 -10.02
C GLU A 63 5.77 -7.92 -8.96
N LEU A 64 5.66 -7.44 -7.72
CA LEU A 64 4.98 -8.14 -6.63
C LEU A 64 3.53 -8.46 -6.99
N HIS A 65 2.77 -7.49 -7.51
CA HIS A 65 1.38 -7.72 -7.96
C HIS A 65 1.30 -8.74 -9.09
N SER A 66 2.29 -8.77 -9.99
CA SER A 66 2.36 -9.76 -11.07
C SER A 66 2.58 -11.17 -10.52
N ILE A 67 3.53 -11.33 -9.59
CA ILE A 67 3.85 -12.60 -8.93
C ILE A 67 2.64 -13.09 -8.13
N GLU A 68 2.02 -12.25 -7.31
CA GLU A 68 0.84 -12.62 -6.51
C GLU A 68 -0.33 -13.08 -7.38
N ARG A 69 -0.56 -12.41 -8.52
CA ARG A 69 -1.59 -12.81 -9.49
C ARG A 69 -1.29 -14.19 -10.09
N ASN A 70 -0.03 -14.48 -10.40
CA ASN A 70 0.38 -15.77 -10.95
C ASN A 70 0.25 -16.89 -9.90
N ASN A 71 0.70 -16.65 -8.67
CA ASN A 71 0.57 -17.61 -7.56
C ASN A 71 -0.89 -17.95 -7.28
N ARG A 72 -1.79 -16.95 -7.27
CA ARG A 72 -3.24 -17.19 -7.13
C ARG A 72 -3.82 -18.04 -8.25
N ARG A 73 -3.30 -17.93 -9.47
CA ARG A 73 -3.72 -18.77 -10.61
C ARG A 73 -3.20 -20.20 -10.49
N TYR A 74 -1.93 -20.37 -10.08
CA TYR A 74 -1.34 -21.69 -9.86
C TYR A 74 -2.06 -22.46 -8.74
N ASN A 75 -2.23 -21.84 -7.57
CA ASN A 75 -2.90 -22.47 -6.42
C ASN A 75 -4.36 -22.87 -6.69
N ARG A 76 -5.01 -22.28 -7.71
CA ARG A 76 -6.38 -22.67 -8.12
C ARG A 76 -6.39 -23.91 -9.02
N ARG A 77 -5.32 -24.17 -9.78
CA ARG A 77 -5.21 -25.31 -10.69
C ARG A 77 -4.90 -26.62 -9.95
N GLU A 78 -4.11 -26.57 -8.88
CA GLU A 78 -3.72 -27.74 -8.06
C GLU A 78 -4.80 -28.21 -7.06
N ARG A 79 -5.97 -27.54 -7.02
CA ARG A 79 -7.09 -27.90 -6.13
C ARG A 79 -8.16 -28.79 -6.80
N TYR A 80 -7.85 -29.32 -7.97
CA TYR A 80 -8.67 -30.28 -8.74
C TYR A 80 -7.79 -31.45 -9.17
#